data_AF-A0A8X6WJJ1-F1
#
_entry.id   AF-A0A8X6WJJ1-F1
#
_cell.length_a   1.000
_cell.length_b   1.000
_cell.length_c   1.000
_cell.angle_alpha   90.00
_cell.angle_beta   90.00
_cell.angle_gamma   90.00
#
_symmetry.space_group_name_H-M   'P 1'
#
loop_
_entity.id
_entity.type
_entity.pdbx_description
1 polymer ?
#
loop_
_entity_poly.entity_id
_entity_poly.type
_entity_poly.pdbx_seq_one_letter_code
_entity_poly.pdbx_strand_id
1 'polypeptide(L)'
;MAIHQNDHQARRRFVEWAQNEIAVVPDFHKRILFSDEAHFWLNGYVNKQNCRIWGEANPQVYVETPLHPEKMTVWCALWAGGILLQKR
;
A
#
# COMPACT_ATOMS: atom_id res chain seq x y z
N MET A 1 11.21 -3.94 1.52
CA MET A 1 10.78 -5.12 0.74
C MET A 1 11.86 -5.37 -0.31
N ALA A 2 12.56 -6.49 -0.23
CA ALA A 2 13.61 -6.83 -1.20
C ALA A 2 12.96 -7.42 -2.45
N ILE A 3 13.43 -7.03 -3.63
CA ILE A 3 13.00 -7.62 -4.90
C ILE A 3 13.81 -8.89 -5.11
N HIS A 4 13.15 -10.04 -5.24
CA HIS A 4 13.77 -11.31 -5.54
C HIS A 4 13.95 -11.48 -7.06
N GLN A 5 14.94 -12.30 -7.46
CA GLN A 5 15.33 -12.47 -8.86
C GLN A 5 14.16 -12.89 -9.78
N ASN A 6 13.20 -13.65 -9.27
CA ASN A 6 12.06 -14.14 -10.04
C ASN A 6 10.83 -13.22 -9.99
N ASP A 7 10.82 -12.19 -9.15
CA ASP A 7 9.66 -11.30 -8.99
C ASP A 7 9.31 -10.62 -10.30
N HIS A 8 10.32 -10.23 -11.07
CA HIS A 8 10.10 -9.58 -12.36
C HIS A 8 9.38 -10.49 -13.36
N GLN A 9 9.77 -11.78 -13.43
CA GLN A 9 9.09 -12.73 -14.30
C GLN A 9 7.66 -13.03 -13.82
N ALA A 10 7.48 -13.20 -12.50
CA ALA A 10 6.16 -13.44 -11.91
C ALA A 10 5.21 -12.26 -12.17
N ARG A 11 5.69 -11.03 -11.96
CA ARG A 11 4.92 -9.80 -12.23
C ARG A 11 4.56 -9.66 -13.71
N ARG A 12 5.49 -9.98 -14.62
CA ARG A 12 5.21 -9.94 -16.06
C ARG A 12 4.13 -10.95 -16.46
N ARG A 13 4.26 -12.21 -16.03
CA ARG A 13 3.27 -13.26 -16.32
C ARG A 13 1.88 -12.89 -15.81
N PHE A 14 1.81 -12.32 -14.61
CA PHE A 14 0.55 -11.84 -14.05
C PHE A 14 -0.08 -10.74 -14.91
N VAL A 15 0.70 -9.75 -15.35
CA VAL A 15 0.19 -8.65 -16.19
C VAL A 15 -0.30 -9.16 -17.54
N GLU A 16 0.45 -10.05 -18.20
CA GLU A 16 0.05 -10.64 -19.48
C GLU A 16 -1.27 -11.41 -19.36
N TRP A 17 -1.42 -12.23 -18.31
CA TRP A 17 -2.67 -12.93 -18.03
C TRP A 17 -3.82 -11.95 -17.74
N ALA A 18 -3.62 -10.98 -16.85
CA ALA A 18 -4.66 -10.03 -16.45
C ALA A 18 -5.14 -9.18 -17.63
N GLN A 19 -4.24 -8.77 -18.52
CA GLN A 19 -4.60 -8.03 -19.74
C GLN A 19 -5.51 -8.85 -20.66
N ASN A 20 -5.23 -10.15 -20.84
CA ASN A 20 -6.06 -11.03 -21.64
C ASN A 20 -7.46 -11.21 -21.04
N GLU A 21 -7.56 -11.43 -19.72
CA GLU A 21 -8.86 -11.55 -19.05
C GLU A 21 -9.69 -10.26 -19.17
N ILE A 22 -9.06 -9.09 -19.00
CA ILE A 22 -9.71 -7.79 -19.15
C ILE A 22 -10.24 -7.60 -20.58
N ALA A 23 -9.53 -8.08 -21.59
CA ALA A 23 -9.92 -7.94 -22.99
C ALA A 23 -11.03 -8.91 -23.42
N VAL A 24 -11.03 -10.14 -22.88
CA VAL A 24 -11.92 -11.22 -23.32
C VAL A 24 -13.20 -11.30 -22.48
N VAL A 25 -13.13 -11.00 -21.19
CA VAL A 25 -14.26 -11.15 -20.26
C VAL A 25 -14.95 -9.80 -20.04
N PRO A 26 -16.21 -9.64 -20.47
CA PRO A 26 -16.96 -8.40 -20.22
C PRO A 26 -17.04 -8.08 -18.73
N ASP A 27 -16.78 -6.82 -18.39
CA ASP A 27 -16.81 -6.30 -17.03
C ASP A 27 -15.91 -7.06 -16.03
N PHE A 28 -14.81 -7.69 -16.49
CA PHE A 28 -13.91 -8.46 -15.64
C PHE A 28 -13.47 -7.68 -14.38
N HIS A 29 -13.13 -6.41 -14.54
CA HIS A 29 -12.73 -5.52 -13.45
C HIS A 29 -13.79 -5.40 -12.33
N LYS A 30 -15.09 -5.59 -12.64
CA LYS A 30 -16.17 -5.55 -11.64
C LYS A 30 -16.25 -6.82 -10.78
N ARG A 31 -15.59 -7.89 -11.22
CA ARG A 31 -15.55 -9.19 -10.54
C ARG A 31 -14.35 -9.33 -9.62
N ILE A 32 -13.44 -8.35 -9.62
CA ILE A 32 -12.24 -8.35 -8.80
C ILE A 32 -12.54 -7.69 -7.45
N LEU A 33 -12.21 -8.40 -6.38
CA LEU A 33 -12.17 -7.86 -5.02
C LEU A 33 -10.70 -7.73 -4.61
N PHE A 34 -10.22 -6.50 -4.46
CA PHE A 34 -8.91 -6.21 -3.88
C PHE A 34 -9.03 -6.16 -2.37
N SER A 35 -8.03 -6.61 -1.64
CA SER A 35 -7.96 -6.45 -0.18
C SER A 35 -6.54 -6.16 0.26
N ASP A 36 -6.39 -5.33 1.28
CA ASP A 36 -5.09 -5.04 1.87
C ASP A 36 -5.22 -4.72 3.38
N GLU A 37 -4.09 -4.80 4.08
CA GLU A 37 -3.94 -4.39 5.46
C GLU A 37 -3.18 -3.06 5.52
N ALA A 38 -3.75 -2.07 6.18
CA ALA A 38 -3.10 -0.78 6.40
C ALA A 38 -2.95 -0.48 7.90
N HIS A 39 -1.82 0.11 8.27
CA HIS A 39 -1.57 0.62 9.61
C HIS A 39 -1.66 2.14 9.64
N PHE A 40 -2.51 2.66 10.52
CA PHE A 40 -2.66 4.09 10.80
C PHE A 40 -2.12 4.39 12.19
N TRP A 41 -1.18 5.31 12.28
CA TRP A 41 -0.63 5.74 13.58
C TRP A 41 -1.48 6.85 14.16
N LEU A 42 -1.91 6.71 15.42
CA LEU A 42 -2.85 7.65 16.04
C LEU A 42 -2.23 8.99 16.43
N ASN A 43 -0.90 9.07 16.48
CA ASN A 43 -0.13 10.24 16.88
C ASN A 43 0.51 10.99 15.71
N GLY A 44 0.11 10.70 14.46
CA GLY A 44 0.71 11.32 13.28
C GLY A 44 2.15 10.86 13.00
N TYR A 45 2.58 9.71 13.54
CA TYR A 45 3.89 9.14 13.26
C TYR A 45 4.11 8.96 11.76
N VAL A 46 5.18 9.57 11.26
CA VAL A 46 5.65 9.43 9.87
C VAL A 46 6.81 8.45 9.87
N ASN A 47 6.74 7.43 9.02
CA ASN A 47 7.86 6.50 8.82
C ASN A 47 9.14 7.28 8.49
N LYS A 48 10.25 6.96 9.18
CA LYS A 48 11.57 7.60 8.95
C LYS A 48 11.97 7.63 7.47
N GLN A 49 11.64 6.60 6.69
CA GLN A 49 11.95 6.56 5.25
C GLN A 49 11.16 7.59 4.43
N ASN A 50 10.00 8.03 4.92
CA ASN A 50 9.15 9.04 4.30
C ASN A 50 9.33 10.44 4.92
N CYS A 51 10.09 10.56 6.02
CA CYS A 51 10.34 11.85 6.67
C CYS A 51 11.46 12.59 5.94
N ARG A 52 11.09 13.64 5.19
CA ARG A 52 12.05 14.49 4.47
C ARG A 52 11.90 15.93 4.94
N ILE A 53 12.94 16.43 5.59
CA ILE A 53 13.03 17.81 6.08
C ILE A 53 13.81 18.60 5.02
N TRP A 54 13.22 19.70 4.54
CA TRP A 54 13.84 20.58 3.54
C TRP A 54 14.26 21.89 4.19
N GLY A 55 15.37 22.46 3.69
CA GLY A 55 15.88 23.77 4.11
C GLY A 55 16.96 24.25 3.13
N GLU A 56 17.23 25.56 3.12
CA GLU A 56 18.27 26.16 2.26
C GLU A 56 19.71 25.73 2.66
N ALA A 57 19.89 25.35 3.93
CA ALA A 57 21.10 24.73 4.47
C ALA A 57 20.71 23.48 5.27
N ASN A 58 21.70 22.63 5.63
CA ASN A 58 21.46 21.43 6.44
C ASN A 58 20.73 21.80 7.75
N PRO A 59 19.44 21.41 7.93
CA PRO A 59 18.62 21.94 9.02
C PRO A 59 19.08 21.51 10.42
N GLN A 60 19.92 20.47 10.54
CA GLN A 60 20.29 19.83 11.81
C GLN A 60 19.09 19.49 12.71
N VAL A 61 17.92 19.27 12.11
CA VAL A 61 16.69 18.94 12.83
C VAL A 61 16.64 17.44 13.10
N TYR A 62 16.41 17.08 14.36
CA TYR A 62 16.08 15.73 14.79
C TYR A 62 14.64 15.72 15.30
N VAL A 63 13.82 14.80 14.78
CA VAL A 63 12.46 14.58 15.27
C VAL A 63 12.47 13.30 16.08
N GLU A 64 12.32 13.45 17.40
CA GLU A 64 12.16 12.30 18.30
C GLU A 64 10.76 11.74 18.16
N THR A 65 10.66 10.42 17.98
CA THR A 65 9.39 9.71 17.89
C THR A 65 9.38 8.56 18.89
N PRO A 66 8.26 8.31 19.58
CA PRO A 66 8.15 7.17 20.48
C PRO A 66 8.41 5.85 19.74
N LEU A 67 9.09 4.92 20.41
CA LEU A 67 9.49 3.62 19.82
C LEU A 67 8.28 2.74 19.46
N HIS A 68 7.17 2.90 20.19
CA HIS A 68 5.93 2.13 20.02
C HIS A 68 4.70 3.04 20.05
N PRO A 69 4.49 3.86 18.99
CA PRO A 69 3.26 4.64 18.90
C PRO A 69 2.04 3.74 18.75
N GLU A 70 0.92 4.13 19.34
CA GLU A 70 -0.33 3.43 19.13
C GLU A 70 -0.72 3.45 17.65
N LYS A 71 -1.10 2.29 17.13
CA LYS A 71 -1.54 2.12 15.76
C LYS A 71 -2.87 1.39 15.69
N MET A 72 -3.68 1.77 14.73
CA MET A 72 -4.87 1.05 14.32
C MET A 72 -4.56 0.29 13.04
N THR A 73 -4.78 -1.01 13.06
CA THR A 73 -4.72 -1.85 11.86
C THR A 73 -6.12 -1.96 11.26
N VAL A 74 -6.26 -1.65 9.98
CA VAL A 74 -7.52 -1.78 9.25
C VAL A 74 -7.34 -2.79 8.13
N TRP A 75 -8.30 -3.70 8.01
CA TRP A 75 -8.48 -4.53 6.84
C TRP A 75 -9.55 -3.90 5.95
N CYS A 76 -9.20 -3.67 4.70
CA CYS A 76 -10.11 -3.06 3.73
C CYS A 76 -10.13 -3.91 2.47
N ALA A 77 -11.32 -4.10 1.90
CA ALA A 77 -11.49 -4.65 0.57
C ALA A 77 -12.22 -3.66 -0.33
N LEU A 78 -11.85 -3.62 -1.61
CA LEU A 78 -12.41 -2.73 -2.61
C LEU A 78 -12.84 -3.55 -3.83
N TRP A 79 -14.01 -3.24 -4.36
CA TRP A 79 -14.50 -3.78 -5.62
C TRP A 79 -15.22 -2.68 -6.40
N ALA A 80 -15.66 -2.97 -7.62
CA ALA A 80 -16.29 -1.94 -8.46
C ALA A 80 -17.55 -1.30 -7.87
N GLY A 81 -18.21 -1.96 -6.92
CA GLY A 81 -19.39 -1.41 -6.21
C GLY A 81 -19.05 -0.58 -4.97
N GLY A 82 -17.79 -0.45 -4.58
CA GLY A 82 -17.36 0.39 -3.45
C GLY A 82 -16.41 -0.30 -2.47
N ILE A 83 -16.43 0.18 -1.22
CA ILE A 83 -15.47 -0.19 -0.17
C ILE A 83 -16.16 -1.09 0.86
N LEU A 84 -15.52 -2.19 1.21
CA LEU A 84 -15.87 -3.07 2.32
C LEU A 84 -14.81 -2.90 3.41
N LEU A 85 -15.19 -2.31 4.54
CA LEU A 85 -14.30 -2.09 5.68
C LEU A 85 -14.58 -3.12 6.78
N GLN A 86 -13.52 -3.76 7.27
CA GLN A 86 -13.56 -4.52 8.51
C GLN A 86 -12.54 -3.92 9.49
N LYS A 87 -13.05 -3.19 10.49
CA LYS A 87 -12.24 -2.74 11.62
C LYS A 87 -12.09 -3.91 12.58
N ARG A 88 -10.85 -4.25 12.95
CA ARG A 88 -10.56 -5.09 14.12
C ARG A 88 -10.53 -4.24 15.38
#